data_AF-A0A972MDR6-F1
#
_entry.id   AF-A0A972MDR6-F1
#
_cell.length_a   1.000
_cell.length_b   1.000
_cell.length_c   1.000
_cell.angle_alpha   90.00
_cell.angle_beta   90.00
_cell.angle_gamma   90.00
#
_symmetry.space_group_name_H-M   'P 1'
#
loop_
_entity.id
_entity.type
_entity.pdbx_description
1 polymer ?
#
loop_
_entity_poly.entity_id
_entity_poly.type
_entity_poly.pdbx_seq_one_letter_code
_entity_poly.pdbx_strand_id
1 'polypeptide(L)'
;MKKTIILTIILFSLLTQSLNAQNISTPKWIEGSWYNISESLNSKLVFLTFRNDSIFISKGFSGIDNKNQESLNQKYYDYKITKFSNDNIFRIRFEKANDIIEYEFKLQNVNYSDEPVLTYSLLVNDKLKRRHSTSSNSVFERLKK
;
A
#
# COMPACT_ATOMS: atom_id res chain seq x y z
N MET A 1 -47.64 -4.89 -20.29
CA MET A 1 -46.38 -5.66 -20.20
C MET A 1 -45.10 -4.92 -20.62
N LYS A 2 -45.16 -3.76 -21.32
CA LYS A 2 -43.94 -3.03 -21.74
C LYS A 2 -43.25 -2.18 -20.65
N LYS A 3 -43.97 -1.77 -19.60
CA LYS A 3 -43.42 -0.93 -18.51
C LYS A 3 -42.56 -1.70 -17.51
N THR A 4 -42.80 -2.98 -17.32
CA THR A 4 -42.07 -3.83 -16.36
C THR A 4 -40.63 -4.09 -16.81
N ILE A 5 -40.39 -4.15 -18.13
CA ILE A 5 -39.06 -4.43 -18.71
C ILE A 5 -38.10 -3.24 -18.55
N ILE A 6 -38.63 -2.01 -18.63
CA ILE A 6 -37.83 -0.78 -18.49
C ILE A 6 -37.31 -0.64 -17.04
N LEU A 7 -38.11 -1.03 -16.05
CA LEU A 7 -37.70 -0.98 -14.64
C LEU A 7 -36.53 -1.94 -14.35
N THR A 8 -36.52 -3.13 -14.97
CA THR A 8 -35.45 -4.11 -14.78
C THR A 8 -34.12 -3.66 -15.39
N ILE A 9 -34.17 -2.96 -16.54
CA ILE A 9 -32.96 -2.44 -17.21
C ILE A 9 -32.32 -1.30 -16.40
N ILE A 10 -33.13 -0.43 -15.79
CA ILE A 10 -32.64 0.67 -14.94
C ILE A 10 -32.06 0.14 -13.61
N LEU A 11 -32.64 -0.93 -13.03
CA LEU A 11 -32.02 -1.56 -11.86
C LEU A 11 -30.68 -2.23 -12.21
N PHE A 12 -30.55 -2.84 -13.39
CA PHE A 12 -29.31 -3.50 -13.80
C PHE A 12 -28.17 -2.52 -14.13
N SER A 13 -28.49 -1.32 -14.65
CA SER A 13 -27.50 -0.26 -14.88
C SER A 13 -27.04 0.44 -13.59
N LEU A 14 -27.86 0.41 -12.53
CA LEU A 14 -27.45 0.88 -11.19
C LEU A 14 -26.60 -0.17 -10.44
N LEU A 15 -26.81 -1.46 -10.70
CA LEU A 15 -26.02 -2.58 -10.13
C LEU A 15 -24.66 -2.77 -10.80
N THR A 16 -24.41 -2.13 -11.94
CA THR A 16 -23.15 -2.18 -12.69
C THR A 16 -22.28 -0.95 -12.49
N GLN A 17 -22.48 -0.21 -11.39
CA GLN A 17 -21.39 0.55 -10.77
C GLN A 17 -20.36 -0.46 -10.27
N SER A 18 -19.61 -0.94 -11.24
CA SER A 18 -18.46 -1.79 -11.13
C SER A 18 -17.62 -1.30 -9.96
N LEU A 19 -17.27 -2.26 -9.11
CA LEU A 19 -16.08 -2.21 -8.28
C LEU A 19 -14.89 -1.89 -9.20
N ASN A 20 -14.73 -0.61 -9.56
CA ASN A 20 -13.52 -0.12 -10.17
C ASN A 20 -12.48 -0.21 -9.06
N ALA A 21 -11.73 -1.31 -9.06
CA ALA A 21 -10.53 -1.44 -8.26
C ALA A 21 -9.66 -0.22 -8.58
N GLN A 22 -9.61 0.74 -7.67
CA GLN A 22 -8.85 1.96 -7.87
C GLN A 22 -7.36 1.59 -7.90
N ASN A 23 -6.72 1.94 -9.01
CA ASN A 23 -5.33 1.60 -9.31
C ASN A 23 -4.39 2.61 -8.62
N ILE A 24 -3.41 2.11 -7.85
CA ILE A 24 -2.50 2.97 -7.08
C ILE A 24 -1.41 3.59 -7.97
N SER A 25 -0.99 2.91 -9.03
CA SER A 25 0.19 3.19 -9.87
C SER A 25 1.37 3.78 -9.11
N THR A 26 2.31 2.91 -8.77
CA THR A 26 3.50 3.22 -7.97
C THR A 26 4.62 3.77 -8.84
N PRO A 27 5.48 4.67 -8.33
CA PRO A 27 6.64 5.12 -9.08
C PRO A 27 7.64 3.98 -9.30
N LYS A 28 8.30 3.94 -10.46
CA LYS A 28 9.25 2.87 -10.82
C LYS A 28 10.34 2.61 -9.78
N TRP A 29 10.81 3.66 -9.11
CA TRP A 29 11.88 3.54 -8.12
C TRP A 29 11.46 2.74 -6.88
N ILE A 30 10.17 2.64 -6.54
CA ILE A 30 9.68 1.88 -5.38
C ILE A 30 9.25 0.45 -5.73
N GLU A 31 9.13 0.12 -7.02
CA GLU A 31 8.69 -1.20 -7.47
C GLU A 31 9.56 -2.33 -6.89
N GLY A 32 8.94 -3.49 -6.68
CA GLY A 32 9.57 -4.66 -6.09
C GLY A 32 9.19 -4.88 -4.61
N SER A 33 9.94 -5.75 -3.95
CA SER A 33 9.71 -6.13 -2.55
C SER A 33 10.78 -5.53 -1.65
N TRP A 34 10.35 -5.07 -0.47
CA TRP A 34 11.19 -4.45 0.54
C TRP A 34 10.87 -5.06 1.90
N TYR A 35 11.87 -5.28 2.74
CA TYR A 35 11.69 -5.95 4.03
C TYR A 35 12.71 -5.49 5.07
N ASN A 36 12.31 -5.50 6.34
CA ASN A 36 13.16 -5.08 7.45
C ASN A 36 14.07 -6.23 7.92
N ILE A 37 15.10 -6.54 7.13
CA ILE A 37 16.01 -7.69 7.38
C ILE A 37 16.70 -7.64 8.75
N SER A 38 16.97 -6.45 9.28
CA SER A 38 17.63 -6.28 10.58
C SER A 38 16.71 -6.55 11.78
N GLU A 39 15.45 -6.94 11.57
CA GLU A 39 14.55 -7.39 12.63
C GLU A 39 14.85 -8.85 13.00
N SER A 40 15.30 -9.05 14.23
CA SER A 40 15.73 -10.35 14.74
C SER A 40 14.56 -11.28 15.08
N LEU A 41 13.37 -10.73 15.31
CA LEU A 41 12.17 -11.51 15.58
C LEU A 41 11.40 -11.75 14.30
N ASN A 42 11.43 -13.00 13.83
CA ASN A 42 10.74 -13.40 12.59
C ASN A 42 9.26 -12.98 12.56
N SER A 43 8.56 -13.01 13.69
CA SER A 43 7.15 -12.57 13.79
C SER A 43 6.94 -11.06 13.53
N LYS A 44 8.00 -10.27 13.58
CA LYS A 44 8.02 -8.82 13.33
C LYS A 44 8.59 -8.45 11.96
N LEU A 45 9.03 -9.43 11.16
CA LEU A 45 9.37 -9.18 9.76
C LEU A 45 8.14 -8.67 9.03
N VAL A 46 8.31 -7.60 8.27
CA VAL A 46 7.30 -6.97 7.44
C VAL A 46 7.86 -6.86 6.03
N PHE A 47 7.08 -7.33 5.08
CA PHE A 47 7.36 -7.21 3.66
C PHE A 47 6.37 -6.21 3.05
N LEU A 48 6.91 -5.24 2.31
CA LEU A 48 6.18 -4.29 1.50
C LEU A 48 6.46 -4.63 0.03
N THR A 49 5.44 -4.97 -0.74
CA THR A 49 5.61 -5.28 -2.16
C THR A 49 4.79 -4.33 -3.01
N PHE A 50 5.45 -3.64 -3.94
CA PHE A 50 4.87 -2.68 -4.87
C PHE A 50 4.90 -3.31 -6.26
N ARG A 51 3.73 -3.74 -6.76
CA ARG A 51 3.59 -4.38 -8.07
C ARG A 51 2.16 -4.28 -8.57
N ASN A 52 1.97 -4.35 -9.89
CA ASN A 52 0.65 -4.36 -10.53
C ASN A 52 -0.25 -3.25 -9.98
N ASP A 53 0.33 -2.06 -9.86
CA ASP A 53 -0.35 -0.88 -9.35
C ASP A 53 -1.07 -1.07 -8.00
N SER A 54 -0.47 -1.88 -7.14
CA SER A 54 -0.98 -2.22 -5.82
C SER A 54 0.17 -2.28 -4.81
N ILE A 55 -0.19 -2.05 -3.56
CA ILE A 55 0.73 -2.18 -2.42
C ILE A 55 0.26 -3.37 -1.60
N PHE A 56 1.17 -4.31 -1.36
CA PHE A 56 0.93 -5.51 -0.59
C PHE A 56 1.75 -5.49 0.69
N ILE A 57 1.12 -5.83 1.82
CA ILE A 57 1.78 -5.96 3.11
C ILE A 57 1.65 -7.42 3.57
N SER A 58 2.75 -8.00 4.01
CA SER A 58 2.76 -9.32 4.67
C SER A 58 3.69 -9.31 5.87
N LYS A 59 3.42 -10.19 6.84
CA LYS A 59 4.21 -10.32 8.07
C LYS A 59 4.79 -11.72 8.20
N GLY A 60 5.95 -11.83 8.84
CA GLY A 60 6.64 -13.10 9.03
C GLY A 60 7.18 -13.72 7.73
N PHE A 61 7.67 -14.95 7.83
CA PHE A 61 8.25 -15.68 6.69
C PHE A 61 7.26 -15.95 5.56
N SER A 62 5.95 -15.93 5.81
CA SER A 62 4.96 -16.03 4.74
C SER A 62 5.05 -14.88 3.75
N GLY A 63 5.68 -13.75 4.12
CA GLY A 63 5.95 -12.66 3.20
C GLY A 63 6.97 -12.97 2.10
N ILE A 64 7.84 -13.96 2.29
CA ILE A 64 8.81 -14.40 1.26
C ILE A 64 8.07 -15.10 0.10
N ASP A 65 7.15 -16.00 0.45
CA ASP A 65 6.40 -16.80 -0.52
C ASP A 65 5.24 -16.03 -1.19
N ASN A 66 5.00 -14.77 -0.80
CA ASN A 66 3.81 -13.99 -1.15
C ASN A 66 2.47 -14.64 -0.74
N LYS A 67 2.49 -15.74 0.00
CA LYS A 67 1.31 -16.41 0.55
C LYS A 67 0.86 -15.58 1.75
N ASN A 68 -0.34 -15.01 1.74
CA ASN A 68 -0.90 -14.13 2.79
C ASN A 68 -0.49 -12.64 2.70
N GLN A 69 -0.39 -12.11 1.48
CA GLN A 69 -0.29 -10.67 1.27
C GLN A 69 -1.66 -9.99 1.38
N GLU A 70 -1.74 -8.94 2.20
CA GLU A 70 -2.88 -8.03 2.25
C GLU A 70 -2.67 -6.91 1.23
N SER A 71 -3.55 -6.80 0.23
CA SER A 71 -3.56 -5.68 -0.70
C SER A 71 -4.20 -4.45 -0.03
N LEU A 72 -3.51 -3.32 -0.02
CA LEU A 72 -4.09 -2.06 0.46
C LEU A 72 -5.28 -1.61 -0.41
N ASN A 73 -5.25 -1.85 -1.72
CA ASN A 73 -6.36 -1.56 -2.62
C ASN A 73 -7.62 -2.35 -2.22
N GLN A 74 -7.46 -3.63 -1.85
CA GLN A 74 -8.59 -4.46 -1.43
C GLN A 74 -9.08 -4.09 -0.03
N LYS A 75 -8.15 -3.82 0.90
CA LYS A 75 -8.47 -3.39 2.26
C LYS A 75 -9.30 -2.10 2.28
N TYR A 76 -9.01 -1.18 1.36
CA TYR A 76 -9.64 0.14 1.25
C TYR A 76 -10.40 0.30 -0.08
N TYR A 77 -11.07 -0.75 -0.56
CA TYR A 77 -11.66 -0.80 -1.91
C TYR A 77 -12.71 0.27 -2.19
N ASP A 78 -13.40 0.74 -1.14
CA ASP A 78 -14.47 1.75 -1.20
C ASP A 78 -14.00 3.15 -0.75
N TYR A 79 -12.69 3.34 -0.59
CA TYR A 79 -12.08 4.63 -0.27
C TYR A 79 -11.73 5.36 -1.57
N LYS A 80 -11.78 6.68 -1.54
CA LYS A 80 -11.16 7.53 -2.56
C LYS A 80 -9.64 7.48 -2.37
N ILE A 81 -8.91 7.17 -3.44
CA ILE A 81 -7.45 7.15 -3.42
C ILE A 81 -6.90 8.46 -4.00
N THR A 82 -6.02 9.12 -3.25
CA THR A 82 -5.20 10.23 -3.74
C THR A 82 -3.72 9.88 -3.57
N LYS A 83 -2.89 10.37 -4.48
CA LYS A 83 -1.47 10.01 -4.52
C LYS A 83 -0.61 11.20 -4.88
N PHE A 84 0.59 11.18 -4.35
CA PHE A 84 1.65 12.13 -4.65
C PHE A 84 2.96 11.36 -4.76
N SER A 85 3.78 11.70 -5.74
CA SER A 85 5.11 11.10 -5.89
C SER A 85 6.09 12.13 -6.39
N ASN A 86 7.33 12.02 -5.92
CA ASN A 86 8.52 12.63 -6.51
C ASN A 86 9.65 11.58 -6.54
N ASP A 87 10.91 12.04 -6.64
CA ASP A 87 12.08 11.17 -6.80
C ASP A 87 12.38 10.26 -5.61
N ASN A 88 11.94 10.62 -4.41
CA ASN A 88 12.27 9.89 -3.18
C ASN A 88 11.11 9.73 -2.19
N ILE A 89 9.94 10.31 -2.47
CA ILE A 89 8.75 10.21 -1.64
C ILE A 89 7.60 9.70 -2.51
N PHE A 90 6.90 8.70 -1.98
CA PHE A 90 5.64 8.23 -2.51
C PHE A 90 4.61 8.25 -1.40
N ARG A 91 3.56 9.05 -1.56
CA ARG A 91 2.47 9.20 -0.60
C ARG A 91 1.17 8.73 -1.23
N ILE A 92 0.45 7.91 -0.48
CA ILE A 92 -0.89 7.45 -0.82
C ILE A 92 -1.83 7.70 0.34
N ARG A 93 -2.98 8.30 0.04
CA ARG A 93 -4.03 8.61 0.99
C ARG A 93 -5.33 7.97 0.54
N PHE A 94 -5.91 7.17 1.43
CA PHE A 94 -7.23 6.58 1.33
C PHE A 94 -8.19 7.41 2.18
N GLU A 95 -9.31 7.84 1.60
CA GLU A 95 -10.28 8.70 2.28
C GLU A 95 -11.71 8.22 2.08
N LYS A 96 -12.47 8.09 3.17
CA LYS A 96 -13.89 7.76 3.16
C LYS A 96 -14.62 8.52 4.27
N ALA A 97 -15.42 9.51 3.88
CA ALA A 97 -16.11 10.41 4.81
C ALA A 97 -15.15 11.04 5.83
N ASN A 98 -15.17 10.57 7.09
CA ASN A 98 -14.32 11.07 8.17
C ASN A 98 -13.13 10.15 8.48
N ASP A 99 -12.93 9.07 7.71
CA ASP A 99 -11.79 8.17 7.86
C ASP A 99 -10.72 8.46 6.80
N ILE A 100 -9.51 8.77 7.25
CA ILE A 100 -8.34 9.11 6.44
C ILE A 100 -7.20 8.21 6.86
N ILE A 101 -6.66 7.44 5.91
CA ILE A 101 -5.46 6.62 6.09
C ILE A 101 -4.40 7.10 5.11
N GLU A 102 -3.26 7.54 5.60
CA GLU A 102 -2.16 8.01 4.76
C GLU A 102 -0.89 7.22 5.02
N TYR A 103 -0.36 6.60 3.97
CA TYR A 103 0.97 6.02 3.96
C TYR A 103 1.90 6.96 3.21
N GLU A 104 3.05 7.26 3.78
CA GLU A 104 4.13 7.94 3.09
C GLU A 104 5.35 7.04 3.14
N PHE A 105 5.87 6.68 1.98
CA PHE A 105 7.09 5.92 1.79
C PHE A 105 8.19 6.88 1.36
N LYS A 106 9.38 6.72 1.93
CA LYS A 106 10.53 7.57 1.66
C LYS A 106 11.77 6.73 1.41
N LEU A 107 12.43 6.97 0.28
CA LEU A 107 13.74 6.41 -0.05
C LEU A 107 14.82 7.29 0.58
N GLN A 108 15.72 6.70 1.36
CA GLN A 108 16.72 7.44 2.13
C GLN A 108 18.08 6.76 2.08
N ASN A 109 19.14 7.55 1.95
CA ASN A 109 20.51 7.09 2.15
C ASN A 109 20.81 7.05 3.65
N VAL A 110 21.46 5.99 4.11
CA VAL A 110 21.88 5.79 5.49
C VAL A 110 23.37 5.44 5.51
N ASN A 111 24.06 5.68 6.62
CA ASN A 111 25.50 5.49 6.72
C ASN A 111 25.95 4.03 6.85
N TYR A 112 25.02 3.09 7.03
CA TYR A 112 25.29 1.66 7.24
C TYR A 112 24.86 0.78 6.06
N SER A 113 24.38 1.38 4.96
CA SER A 113 23.97 0.66 3.75
C SER A 113 24.50 1.40 2.53
N ASP A 114 25.11 0.67 1.61
CA ASP A 114 25.55 1.22 0.32
C ASP A 114 24.37 1.54 -0.61
N GLU A 115 23.25 0.86 -0.41
CA GLU A 115 22.01 1.09 -1.15
C GLU A 115 21.02 1.93 -0.33
N PRO A 116 20.21 2.78 -0.98
CA PRO A 116 19.13 3.49 -0.30
C PRO A 116 18.13 2.52 0.33
N VAL A 117 17.70 2.84 1.54
CA VAL A 117 16.69 2.07 2.27
C VAL A 117 15.33 2.75 2.19
N LEU A 118 14.26 1.97 2.30
CA LEU A 118 12.90 2.49 2.35
C LEU A 118 12.45 2.66 3.80
N THR A 119 11.84 3.79 4.13
CA THR A 119 11.11 4.01 5.38
C THR A 119 9.66 4.31 5.07
N TYR A 120 8.77 4.15 6.04
CA TYR A 120 7.41 4.65 5.89
C TYR A 120 6.83 5.20 7.19
N SER A 121 5.93 6.16 7.03
CA SER A 121 5.01 6.62 8.07
C SER A 121 3.58 6.23 7.75
N LEU A 122 2.77 6.13 8.80
CA LEU A 122 1.34 5.84 8.73
C LEU A 122 0.59 6.85 9.59
N LEU A 123 -0.31 7.59 8.99
CA LEU A 123 -1.28 8.45 9.68
C LEU A 123 -2.67 7.83 9.54
N VAL A 124 -3.44 7.87 10.63
CA VAL A 124 -4.85 7.45 10.67
C VAL A 124 -5.63 8.55 11.36
N ASN A 125 -6.52 9.22 10.64
CA ASN A 125 -7.30 10.37 11.11
C ASN A 125 -6.40 11.43 11.76
N ASP A 126 -5.37 11.83 11.00
CA ASP A 126 -4.31 12.77 11.38
C ASP A 126 -3.46 12.37 12.60
N LYS A 127 -3.68 11.17 13.16
CA LYS A 127 -2.87 10.63 14.25
C LYS A 127 -1.76 9.76 13.69
N LEU A 128 -0.52 10.13 14.00
CA LEU A 128 0.66 9.36 13.62
C LEU A 128 0.67 8.00 14.34
N LYS A 129 0.52 6.91 13.56
CA LYS A 129 0.59 5.52 14.03
C LYS A 129 1.97 4.91 13.82
N ARG A 130 2.69 5.37 12.80
CA ARG A 130 4.10 5.03 12.57
C ARG A 130 4.83 6.25 12.05
N ARG A 131 6.02 6.50 12.59
CA ARG A 131 6.94 7.53 12.08
C ARG A 131 8.00 6.89 11.19
N HIS A 132 8.54 7.68 10.26
CA HIS A 132 9.81 7.35 9.62
C HIS A 132 10.88 7.16 10.69
N SER A 133 11.72 6.16 10.50
CA SER A 133 12.87 5.87 11.35
C SER A 133 13.96 5.26 10.48
N THR A 134 15.20 5.72 10.69
CA THR A 134 16.41 5.18 10.07
C THR A 134 17.15 4.20 10.97
N SER A 135 16.57 3.80 12.11
CA SER A 135 17.09 2.67 12.90
C SER A 135 17.08 1.40 12.04
N SER A 136 18.15 0.61 12.07
CA SER A 136 18.34 -0.55 11.19
C SER A 136 17.16 -1.53 11.20
N ASN A 137 16.58 -1.82 12.36
CA ASN A 137 15.40 -2.70 12.47
C ASN A 137 14.09 -2.13 11.90
N SER A 138 14.06 -0.82 11.61
CA SER A 138 12.86 -0.07 11.22
C SER A 138 12.84 0.31 9.74
N VAL A 139 13.98 0.20 9.05
CA VAL A 139 14.12 0.42 7.62
C VAL A 139 13.81 -0.86 6.85
N PHE A 140 13.54 -0.70 5.55
CA PHE A 140 13.28 -1.80 4.65
C PHE A 140 14.34 -1.80 3.55
N GLU A 141 15.02 -2.93 3.42
CA GLU A 141 15.99 -3.17 2.35
C GLU A 141 15.29 -3.86 1.17
N ARG A 142 15.77 -3.59 -0.04
CA ARG A 142 15.20 -4.18 -1.24
C ARG A 142 15.55 -5.66 -1.30
N LEU A 143 14.54 -6.51 -1.47
CA LEU A 143 14.73 -7.93 -1.73
C LEU A 143 15.31 -8.12 -3.13
N LYS A 144 16.58 -8.51 -3.19
CA LYS A 144 17.26 -8.89 -4.43
C LYS A 144 16.79 -10.31 -4.81
N LYS A 145 16.35 -10.48 -6.05
CA LYS A 145 16.04 -11.79 -6.63
C LYS A 145 17.29 -12.40 -7.25
#